data_AF-A0ABD1AXA5-F1
#
_entry.id   AF-A0ABD1AXA5-F1
#
_cell.length_a   1.000
_cell.length_b   1.000
_cell.length_c   1.000
_cell.angle_alpha   90.00
_cell.angle_beta   90.00
_cell.angle_gamma   90.00
#
_symmetry.space_group_name_H-M   'P 1'
#
loop_
_entity.id
_entity.type
_entity.pdbx_description
1 polymer ?
#
loop_
_entity_poly.entity_id
_entity_poly.type
_entity_poly.pdbx_seq_one_letter_code
_entity_poly.pdbx_strand_id
1 'polypeptide(L)'
;MWESLLSDCQIVFIPQLADQVLITRLLTEELQVSVKVQREDYGWFSKENLSDTVKSVMDKESEIGNLVKRNHNKFKETLVSPGLLSGYADTFVQALENEVNNTKSS
;
A
#
# COMPACT_ATOMS: atom_id res chain seq x y z
N MET A 1 7.29 0.87 -0.67
CA MET A 1 5.82 0.67 -0.55
C MET A 1 5.47 -0.16 0.69
N TRP A 2 5.95 -1.40 0.81
CA TRP A 2 5.63 -2.21 1.99
C TRP A 2 6.06 -1.56 3.30
N GLU A 3 7.26 -1.00 3.34
CA GLU A 3 7.75 -0.23 4.50
C GLU A 3 6.79 0.89 4.89
N SER A 4 6.28 1.66 3.92
CA SER A 4 5.32 2.73 4.21
C SER A 4 3.99 2.17 4.73
N LEU A 5 3.50 1.05 4.20
CA LEU A 5 2.27 0.39 4.64
C LEU A 5 2.35 -0.21 6.06
N LEU A 6 3.57 -0.49 6.52
CA LEU A 6 3.85 -1.04 7.84
C LEU A 6 4.34 0.02 8.85
N SER A 7 4.43 1.28 8.42
CA SER A 7 4.91 2.41 9.22
C SER A 7 3.78 3.37 9.57
N ASP A 8 3.98 4.18 10.61
CA ASP A 8 3.06 5.27 10.96
C ASP A 8 3.33 6.55 10.14
N CYS A 9 3.25 6.44 8.81
CA CYS A 9 3.47 7.56 7.88
C CYS A 9 2.22 7.92 7.07
N GLN A 10 2.24 9.08 6.42
CA GLN A 10 1.30 9.42 5.33
C GLN A 10 1.94 9.13 3.98
N ILE A 11 1.13 8.68 3.01
CA ILE A 11 1.61 8.20 1.72
C ILE A 11 1.10 9.10 0.60
N VAL A 12 2.04 9.69 -0.14
CA VAL A 12 1.79 10.49 -1.34
C VAL A 12 2.48 9.82 -2.53
N PHE A 13 1.70 9.39 -3.51
CA PHE A 13 2.21 8.71 -4.70
C PHE A 13 2.54 9.67 -5.84
N ILE A 14 3.71 9.45 -6.44
CA ILE A 14 4.15 10.03 -7.71
C ILE A 14 4.53 8.86 -8.63
N PRO A 15 3.54 8.18 -9.26
CA PRO A 15 3.84 7.03 -10.10
C PRO A 15 4.64 7.46 -11.33
N GLN A 16 5.75 6.80 -11.62
CA GLN A 16 6.60 7.06 -12.80
C GLN A 16 6.61 5.91 -13.79
N LEU A 17 6.50 4.68 -13.29
CA LEU A 17 6.53 3.46 -14.10
C LEU A 17 5.11 2.89 -14.29
N ALA A 18 4.92 2.13 -15.36
CA ALA A 18 3.60 1.61 -15.73
C ALA A 18 3.01 0.65 -14.68
N ASP A 19 3.84 -0.20 -14.08
CA ASP A 19 3.46 -1.11 -12.99
C ASP A 19 3.01 -0.36 -11.73
N GLN A 20 3.63 0.80 -11.45
CA GLN A 20 3.25 1.66 -10.32
C GLN A 20 1.87 2.30 -10.51
N VAL A 21 1.35 2.43 -11.74
CA VAL A 21 0.04 3.06 -11.99
C VAL A 21 -1.07 2.24 -11.36
N LEU A 22 -1.08 0.92 -11.58
CA LEU A 22 -2.11 0.04 -11.04
C LEU A 22 -2.01 -0.04 -9.50
N ILE A 23 -0.80 -0.16 -8.97
CA ILE A 23 -0.55 -0.14 -7.53
C ILE A 23 -1.04 1.17 -6.89
N THR A 24 -0.76 2.31 -7.54
CA THR A 24 -1.19 3.62 -7.05
C THR A 24 -2.71 3.75 -7.04
N ARG A 25 -3.39 3.29 -8.12
CA ARG A 25 -4.86 3.29 -8.17
C ARG A 25 -5.45 2.42 -7.06
N LEU A 26 -4.95 1.20 -6.88
CA LEU A 26 -5.40 0.32 -5.80
C LEU A 26 -5.26 1.00 -4.42
N LEU A 27 -4.12 1.63 -4.13
CA LEU A 27 -3.85 2.21 -2.82
C LEU A 27 -4.55 3.56 -2.60
N THR A 28 -4.85 4.31 -3.65
CA THR A 28 -5.47 5.64 -3.57
C THR A 28 -6.99 5.57 -3.70
N GLU A 29 -7.49 4.83 -4.69
CA GLU A 29 -8.90 4.85 -5.09
C GLU A 29 -9.70 3.77 -4.35
N GLU A 30 -9.17 2.53 -4.29
CA GLU A 30 -9.89 1.40 -3.68
C GLU A 30 -9.66 1.31 -2.16
N LEU A 31 -8.39 1.26 -1.73
CA LEU A 31 -8.03 1.11 -0.32
C LEU A 31 -8.02 2.44 0.43
N GLN A 32 -7.92 3.56 -0.31
CA GLN A 32 -7.92 4.91 0.25
C GLN A 32 -6.93 5.06 1.42
N VAL A 33 -5.73 4.50 1.31
CA VAL A 33 -4.64 4.58 2.32
C VAL A 33 -3.59 5.62 1.94
N SER A 34 -3.77 6.28 0.80
CA SER A 34 -2.80 7.20 0.22
C SER A 34 -3.50 8.20 -0.71
N VAL A 35 -2.76 9.21 -1.14
CA VAL A 35 -3.18 10.13 -2.20
C VAL A 35 -2.21 10.09 -3.37
N LYS A 36 -2.64 10.52 -4.55
CA LYS A 36 -1.81 10.62 -5.75
C LYS A 36 -1.67 12.09 -6.15
N VAL A 37 -0.44 12.51 -6.46
CA VAL A 37 -0.19 13.86 -7.01
C VAL A 37 -0.85 13.97 -8.38
N GLN A 38 -1.65 15.00 -8.57
CA GLN A 38 -2.30 15.27 -9.85
C GLN A 38 -1.28 15.74 -10.88
N ARG A 39 -1.29 15.06 -12.03
CA ARG A 39 -0.47 15.39 -13.20
C ARG A 39 -1.32 16.14 -14.23
N GLU A 40 -0.67 17.00 -14.98
CA GLU A 40 -1.22 17.73 -16.13
C GLU A 40 -1.23 16.84 -17.39
N ASP A 41 -1.76 17.36 -18.50
CA ASP A 41 -2.01 16.61 -19.74
C ASP A 41 -0.76 15.92 -20.32
N TYR A 42 0.42 16.53 -20.13
CA TYR A 42 1.71 15.99 -20.60
C TYR A 42 2.40 15.07 -19.57
N GLY A 43 1.72 14.74 -18.48
CA GLY A 43 2.24 13.90 -17.42
C GLY A 43 3.19 14.61 -16.46
N TRP A 44 3.49 15.89 -16.62
CA TRP A 44 4.25 16.66 -15.63
C TRP A 44 3.36 17.06 -14.43
N PHE A 45 3.97 17.38 -13.29
CA PHE A 45 3.27 17.97 -12.15
C PHE A 45 4.00 19.24 -11.69
N SER A 46 3.24 20.23 -11.27
CA SER A 46 3.78 21.48 -10.73
C SER A 46 4.24 21.30 -9.27
N LYS A 47 5.11 22.22 -8.82
CA LYS A 47 5.53 22.27 -7.42
C LYS A 47 4.33 22.54 -6.51
N GLU A 48 3.39 23.34 -6.97
CA GLU A 48 2.16 23.74 -6.29
C GLU A 48 1.26 22.51 -6.08
N ASN A 49 1.02 21.72 -7.12
CA ASN A 49 0.23 20.48 -7.02
C ASN A 49 0.85 19.48 -6.03
N LEU A 50 2.18 19.33 -6.05
CA LEU A 50 2.88 18.48 -5.09
C LEU A 50 2.74 19.03 -3.67
N SER A 51 3.00 20.33 -3.47
CA SER A 51 2.88 21.01 -2.17
C SER A 51 1.48 20.84 -1.59
N ASP A 52 0.45 21.06 -2.40
CA ASP A 52 -0.94 21.04 -1.93
C ASP A 52 -1.42 19.61 -1.65
N THR A 53 -0.94 18.63 -2.43
CA THR A 53 -1.16 17.20 -2.13
C THR A 53 -0.50 16.78 -0.82
N VAL A 54 0.72 17.27 -0.54
CA VAL A 54 1.39 16.98 0.74
C VAL A 54 0.66 17.66 1.89
N LYS A 55 0.25 18.92 1.74
CA LYS A 55 -0.53 19.64 2.77
C LYS A 55 -1.86 18.93 3.06
N SER A 56 -2.55 18.42 2.04
CA SER A 56 -3.85 17.77 2.22
C SER A 56 -3.78 16.50 3.06
N VAL A 57 -2.64 15.81 3.12
CA VAL A 57 -2.45 14.63 4.00
C VAL A 57 -1.80 14.95 5.33
N MET A 58 -1.10 16.08 5.44
CA MET A 58 -0.39 16.47 6.66
C MET A 58 -1.21 17.37 7.58
N ASP A 59 -2.19 18.11 7.05
CA ASP A 59 -3.10 18.94 7.83
C ASP A 59 -4.03 18.08 8.70
N LYS A 60 -4.12 18.43 9.98
CA LYS A 60 -4.93 17.70 10.98
C LYS A 60 -6.42 17.95 10.82
N GLU A 61 -6.80 19.07 10.21
CA GLU A 61 -8.20 19.41 9.95
C GLU A 61 -8.67 18.90 8.57
N SER A 62 -7.75 18.38 7.77
CA SER A 62 -8.08 17.82 6.45
C SER A 62 -8.90 16.54 6.57
N GLU A 63 -10.09 16.55 5.96
CA GLU A 63 -10.94 15.37 5.86
C GLU A 63 -10.24 14.21 5.14
N ILE A 64 -9.58 14.50 4.01
CA ILE A 64 -8.86 13.48 3.25
C ILE A 64 -7.65 12.95 4.02
N GLY A 65 -6.89 13.81 4.69
CA GLY A 65 -5.75 13.41 5.52
C GLY A 65 -6.18 12.49 6.67
N ASN A 66 -7.27 12.84 7.34
CA ASN A 66 -7.85 12.02 8.40
C ASN A 66 -8.41 10.69 7.88
N LEU A 67 -9.03 10.68 6.70
CA LEU A 67 -9.53 9.48 6.04
C LEU A 67 -8.37 8.51 5.72
N VAL A 68 -7.37 8.97 4.97
CA VAL A 68 -6.28 8.10 4.54
C VAL A 68 -5.46 7.59 5.71
N LYS A 69 -5.24 8.40 6.75
CA LYS A 69 -4.56 7.99 7.98
C LYS A 69 -5.33 6.89 8.72
N ARG A 70 -6.65 7.04 8.88
CA ARG A 70 -7.49 6.04 9.56
C ARG A 70 -7.47 4.72 8.80
N ASN A 71 -7.63 4.77 7.48
CA ASN A 71 -7.60 3.59 6.63
C ASN A 71 -6.23 2.93 6.64
N HIS A 72 -5.16 3.72 6.57
CA HIS A 72 -3.80 3.21 6.63
C HIS A 72 -3.53 2.49 7.95
N ASN A 73 -3.94 3.05 9.09
CA ASN A 73 -3.80 2.39 10.39
C ASN A 73 -4.56 1.06 10.45
N LYS A 74 -5.83 1.03 10.01
CA LYS A 74 -6.63 -0.19 9.97
C LYS A 74 -6.02 -1.26 9.05
N PHE A 75 -5.51 -0.82 7.90
CA PHE A 75 -4.85 -1.71 6.95
C PHE A 75 -3.56 -2.28 7.52
N LYS A 76 -2.73 -1.44 8.17
CA LYS A 76 -1.53 -1.86 8.90
C LYS A 76 -1.87 -2.92 9.94
N GLU A 77 -2.83 -2.65 10.82
CA GLU A 77 -3.29 -3.59 11.86
C GLU A 77 -3.73 -4.93 11.27
N THR A 78 -4.41 -4.91 10.13
CA THR A 78 -4.79 -6.13 9.41
C THR A 78 -3.56 -6.89 8.90
N LEU A 79 -2.62 -6.20 8.26
CA LEU A 79 -1.39 -6.81 7.71
C LEU A 79 -0.48 -7.39 8.80
N VAL A 80 -0.34 -6.71 9.93
CA VAL A 80 0.49 -7.17 11.05
C VAL A 80 -0.26 -8.11 11.99
N SER A 81 -1.51 -8.45 11.68
CA SER A 81 -2.31 -9.32 12.54
C SER A 81 -1.59 -10.67 12.72
N PRO A 82 -1.38 -11.11 13.98
CA PRO A 82 -0.68 -12.35 14.24
C PRO A 82 -1.36 -13.52 13.51
N GLY A 83 -0.57 -14.34 12.83
CA GLY A 83 -1.08 -15.52 12.15
C GLY A 83 -1.55 -15.30 10.72
N LEU A 84 -1.83 -14.08 10.26
CA LEU A 84 -2.29 -13.85 8.88
C LEU A 84 -1.18 -14.18 7.88
N LEU A 85 -0.09 -13.41 7.89
CA LEU A 85 1.00 -13.60 6.94
C LEU A 85 1.79 -14.89 7.21
N SER A 86 2.04 -15.20 8.47
CA SER A 86 2.72 -16.44 8.85
C SER A 86 1.90 -17.67 8.49
N GLY A 87 0.58 -17.65 8.70
CA GLY A 87 -0.28 -18.80 8.38
C GLY A 87 -0.29 -19.14 6.90
N TYR A 88 -0.28 -18.14 6.00
CA TYR A 88 -0.11 -18.38 4.56
C TYR A 88 1.26 -18.96 4.24
N ALA A 89 2.33 -18.45 4.85
CA ALA A 89 3.68 -18.97 4.66
C ALA A 89 3.80 -20.43 5.16
N ASP A 90 3.27 -20.72 6.34
CA ASP A 90 3.27 -22.05 6.94
C ASP A 90 2.50 -23.04 6.06
N THR A 91 1.33 -22.63 5.57
CA THR A 91 0.51 -23.45 4.64
C THR A 91 1.28 -23.75 3.36
N PHE A 92 1.96 -22.76 2.80
CA PHE A 92 2.78 -22.92 1.60
C PHE A 92 3.96 -23.86 1.83
N VAL A 93 4.66 -23.72 2.97
CA VAL A 93 5.77 -24.60 3.36
C VAL A 93 5.27 -26.04 3.54
N GLN A 94 4.17 -26.26 4.24
CA GLN A 94 3.57 -27.58 4.40
C GLN A 94 3.20 -28.22 3.06
N ALA A 95 2.65 -27.44 2.12
CA ALA A 95 2.35 -27.94 0.78
C ALA A 95 3.62 -28.43 0.05
N LEU A 96 4.71 -27.66 0.13
CA LEU A 96 5.99 -28.05 -0.47
C LEU A 96 6.60 -29.30 0.19
N GLU A 97 6.54 -29.40 1.51
CA GLU A 97 7.04 -30.56 2.25
C GLU A 97 6.28 -31.84 1.84
N ASN A 98 4.97 -31.75 1.67
CA ASN A 98 4.14 -32.87 1.22
C ASN A 98 4.53 -33.33 -0.19
N GLU A 99 4.73 -32.41 -1.14
CA GLU A 99 5.17 -32.74 -2.50
C GLU A 99 6.57 -33.40 -2.52
N VAL A 100 7.51 -32.88 -1.73
CA VAL A 100 8.86 -33.47 -1.61
C VAL A 100 8.81 -34.87 -0.98
N ASN A 101 7.93 -35.10 0.00
CA ASN A 101 7.80 -36.41 0.61
C ASN A 101 7.15 -37.43 -0.32
N ASN A 102 6.13 -37.02 -1.08
CA ASN A 102 5.48 -37.87 -2.08
C ASN A 102 6.46 -38.33 -3.18
N THR A 103 7.37 -37.46 -3.62
CA THR A 103 8.39 -37.83 -4.63
C THR A 103 9.48 -38.76 -4.11
N LYS A 104 9.74 -38.79 -2.80
CA LYS A 104 10.70 -39.73 -2.18
C LYS A 104 10.10 -41.12 -1.93
N SER A 105 8.77 -41.22 -1.87
CA SER A 105 8.04 -42.47 -1.62
C SER A 105 7.62 -43.19 -2.90
N SER A 106 7.88 -42.62 -4.08
CA SER A 106 7.65 -43.23 -5.40
C SER A 106 8.95 -43.69 -6.06
#